data_AF-A0A348NJG0-F1
#
_entry.id   AF-A0A348NJG0-F1
#
_cell.length_a   1.000
_cell.length_b   1.000
_cell.length_c   1.000
_cell.angle_alpha   90.00
_cell.angle_beta   90.00
_cell.angle_gamma   90.00
#
_symmetry.space_group_name_H-M   'P 1'
#
loop_
_entity.id
_entity.type
_entity.pdbx_description
1 polymer ?
#
loop_
_entity_poly.entity_id
_entity_poly.type
_entity_poly.pdbx_seq_one_letter_code
_entity_poly.pdbx_strand_id
1 'polypeptide(L)'
;MNRKLLFVNAIFVSVYLVAGTLYYLLAGAESLVDHPVFAALYVIFVGVHVALVFLAVLFEWWAYAAKKVTPLFLANVFFVIAGIELALLLLAPAVMLIALILNLIAARPPRIKTV
;
A
#
# COMPACT_ATOMS: atom_id res chain seq x y z
N MET A 1 12.28 4.50 27.49
CA MET A 1 12.03 4.76 26.06
C MET A 1 12.50 6.17 25.72
N ASN A 2 13.32 6.33 24.68
CA ASN A 2 13.92 7.63 24.34
C ASN A 2 12.87 8.54 23.66
N ARG A 3 12.28 9.49 24.40
CA ARG A 3 11.14 10.30 23.93
C ARG A 3 11.45 11.11 22.67
N LYS A 4 12.71 11.53 22.51
CA LYS A 4 13.19 12.20 21.30
C LYS A 4 13.11 11.29 20.07
N LEU A 5 13.40 9.99 20.23
CA LEU A 5 13.30 9.02 19.15
C LEU A 5 11.85 8.77 18.73
N LEU A 6 10.91 8.67 19.67
CA LEU A 6 9.48 8.51 19.32
C LEU A 6 8.93 9.72 18.55
N PHE A 7 9.30 10.93 18.98
CA PHE A 7 8.89 12.16 18.29
C PHE A 7 9.45 12.24 16.87
N VAL A 8 10.74 11.95 16.71
CA VAL A 8 11.40 11.92 15.41
C VAL A 8 10.78 10.83 14.51
N ASN A 9 10.48 9.65 15.05
CA ASN A 9 9.79 8.59 14.32
C ASN A 9 8.41 9.04 13.82
N ALA A 10 7.60 9.61 14.71
CA ALA A 10 6.26 10.09 14.37
C ALA A 10 6.30 11.16 13.25
N ILE A 11 7.31 12.03 13.25
CA ILE A 11 7.54 12.98 12.15
C ILE A 11 7.84 12.25 10.84
N PHE A 12 8.81 11.33 10.84
CA PHE A 12 9.19 10.60 9.62
C PHE A 12 8.02 9.81 9.03
N VAL A 13 7.24 9.13 9.87
CA VAL A 13 6.06 8.39 9.40
C VAL A 13 4.98 9.34 8.88
N SER A 14 4.77 10.49 9.53
CA SER A 14 3.81 11.49 9.04
C SER A 14 4.22 12.01 7.65
N VAL A 15 5.50 12.27 7.44
CA VAL A 15 6.04 12.67 6.12
C VAL A 15 5.87 11.55 5.10
N TYR A 16 6.18 10.31 5.47
CA TYR A 16 5.94 9.13 4.63
C TYR A 16 4.47 9.02 4.21
N LEU A 17 3.52 9.20 5.14
CA LEU A 17 2.10 9.13 4.85
C LEU A 17 1.69 10.18 3.79
N VAL A 18 2.09 11.43 3.98
CA VAL A 18 1.73 12.53 3.07
C VAL A 18 2.38 12.32 1.70
N ALA A 19 3.69 12.07 1.66
CA ALA A 19 4.42 11.88 0.40
C ALA A 19 3.98 10.61 -0.34
N GLY A 20 3.78 9.51 0.38
CA GLY A 20 3.33 8.23 -0.18
C GLY A 20 1.92 8.32 -0.76
N THR A 21 0.99 8.99 -0.07
CA THR A 21 -0.37 9.21 -0.59
C THR A 21 -0.34 9.99 -1.90
N LEU A 22 0.45 11.06 -1.97
CA LEU A 22 0.62 11.86 -3.20
C LEU A 22 1.22 11.02 -4.34
N TYR A 23 2.26 10.24 -4.06
CA TYR A 23 2.87 9.35 -5.05
C TYR A 23 1.87 8.36 -5.64
N TYR A 24 1.10 7.66 -4.79
CA TYR A 24 0.16 6.65 -5.26
C TYR A 24 -1.03 7.23 -6.03
N LEU A 25 -1.52 8.41 -5.66
CA LEU A 25 -2.58 9.12 -6.39
C LEU A 25 -2.11 9.53 -7.79
N LEU A 26 -0.86 10.00 -7.93
CA LEU A 26 -0.30 10.44 -9.20
C LEU A 26 0.09 9.24 -10.09
N ALA A 27 0.75 8.22 -9.51
CA ALA A 27 1.23 7.06 -10.26
C ALA A 27 0.08 6.14 -10.73
N GLY A 28 -0.96 5.98 -9.92
CA GLY A 28 -2.13 5.15 -10.28
C GLY A 28 -2.97 5.74 -11.41
N ALA A 29 -2.90 7.06 -11.63
CA ALA A 29 -3.68 7.75 -12.66
C ALA A 29 -3.18 7.46 -14.09
N GLU A 30 -1.87 7.29 -14.29
CA GLU A 30 -1.29 7.04 -15.62
C GLU A 30 -1.19 5.56 -15.96
N SER A 31 -0.95 4.69 -14.97
CA SER A 31 -0.55 3.30 -15.21
C SER A 31 -1.72 2.30 -15.34
N LEU A 32 -2.96 2.71 -15.08
CA LEU A 32 -4.12 1.80 -14.97
C LEU A 32 -5.32 2.18 -15.87
N VAL A 33 -5.13 3.13 -16.80
CA VAL A 33 -6.19 3.65 -17.69
C VAL A 33 -6.87 2.54 -18.51
N ASP A 34 -6.11 1.55 -18.97
CA ASP A 34 -6.61 0.46 -19.81
C ASP A 34 -7.25 -0.70 -19.02
N HIS A 35 -7.19 -0.66 -17.68
CA HIS A 35 -7.57 -1.76 -16.80
C HIS A 35 -8.38 -1.26 -15.57
N PRO A 36 -9.63 -0.80 -15.76
CA PRO A 36 -10.39 -0.06 -14.74
C PRO A 36 -10.70 -0.87 -13.47
N VAL A 37 -10.88 -2.20 -13.57
CA VAL A 37 -11.12 -3.06 -12.40
C VAL A 37 -9.88 -3.16 -11.52
N PHE A 38 -8.71 -3.31 -12.13
CA PHE A 38 -7.43 -3.33 -11.41
C PHE A 38 -7.08 -1.95 -10.85
N ALA A 39 -7.42 -0.88 -11.57
CA ALA A 39 -7.35 0.50 -11.08
C ALA A 39 -8.15 0.69 -9.79
N ALA A 40 -9.43 0.29 -9.80
CA ALA A 40 -10.31 0.43 -8.64
C ALA A 40 -9.82 -0.38 -7.43
N LEU A 41 -9.40 -1.63 -7.65
CA LEU A 41 -8.82 -2.47 -6.59
C LEU A 41 -7.55 -1.85 -6.02
N TYR A 42 -6.64 -1.39 -6.88
CA TYR A 42 -5.41 -0.72 -6.46
C TYR A 42 -5.69 0.51 -5.59
N VAL A 43 -6.61 1.38 -6.01
CA VAL A 43 -7.01 2.57 -5.24
C VAL A 43 -7.62 2.20 -3.89
N ILE A 44 -8.44 1.15 -3.83
CA ILE A 44 -9.01 0.67 -2.56
C ILE A 44 -7.90 0.19 -1.61
N PHE A 45 -6.98 -0.64 -2.09
CA PHE A 45 -5.86 -1.13 -1.28
C PHE A 45 -4.97 0.02 -0.79
N VAL A 46 -4.58 0.94 -1.67
CA VAL A 46 -3.85 2.16 -1.29
C VAL A 46 -4.63 2.96 -0.24
N GLY A 47 -5.95 3.13 -0.42
CA GLY A 47 -6.80 3.82 0.54
C GLY A 47 -6.81 3.16 1.92
N VAL A 48 -6.90 1.82 1.96
CA VAL A 48 -6.81 1.04 3.20
C VAL A 48 -5.42 1.18 3.84
N HIS A 49 -4.35 1.09 3.05
CA HIS A 49 -2.98 1.28 3.51
C HIS A 49 -2.80 2.65 4.18
N VAL A 50 -3.21 3.71 3.49
CA VAL A 50 -3.15 5.09 3.98
C VAL A 50 -3.94 5.24 5.28
N ALA A 51 -5.13 4.64 5.38
CA ALA A 51 -5.94 4.66 6.61
C ALA A 51 -5.23 3.95 7.78
N LEU A 52 -4.61 2.78 7.54
CA LEU A 52 -3.88 2.03 8.56
C LEU A 52 -2.66 2.82 9.06
N VAL A 53 -1.86 3.38 8.14
CA VAL A 53 -0.68 4.18 8.50
C VAL A 53 -1.11 5.47 9.21
N PHE A 54 -2.19 6.11 8.78
CA PHE A 54 -2.73 7.29 9.47
C PHE A 54 -3.15 6.98 10.91
N LEU A 55 -3.86 5.87 11.13
CA LEU A 55 -4.20 5.42 12.48
C LEU A 55 -2.94 5.15 13.31
N ALA A 56 -1.93 4.48 12.73
CA ALA A 56 -0.65 4.24 13.41
C ALA A 56 0.00 5.55 13.87
N VAL A 57 0.07 6.55 12.98
CA VAL A 57 0.60 7.89 13.28
C VAL A 57 -0.19 8.57 14.41
N LEU A 58 -1.53 8.53 14.38
CA LEU A 58 -2.36 9.08 15.47
C LEU A 58 -2.04 8.43 16.82
N PHE A 59 -1.87 7.11 16.82
CA PHE A 59 -1.53 6.36 18.03
C PHE A 59 -0.10 6.64 18.51
N GLU A 60 0.87 6.88 17.63
CA GLU A 60 2.22 7.33 18.01
C GLU A 60 2.20 8.73 18.63
N TRP A 61 1.49 9.67 18.03
CA TRP A 61 1.30 11.02 18.58
C TRP A 61 0.59 10.97 19.93
N TRP A 62 -0.42 10.11 20.06
CA TRP A 62 -1.10 9.91 21.33
C TRP A 62 -0.16 9.29 22.38
N ALA A 63 0.63 8.28 22.02
CA ALA A 63 1.62 7.68 22.92
C ALA A 63 2.63 8.73 23.42
N TYR A 64 3.09 9.59 22.52
CA TYR A 64 4.00 10.69 22.82
C TYR A 64 3.37 11.70 23.80
N ALA A 65 2.16 12.16 23.52
CA ALA A 65 1.44 13.17 24.30
C ALA A 65 0.97 12.65 25.67
N ALA A 66 0.27 11.52 25.69
CA ALA A 66 -0.31 10.94 26.90
C ALA A 66 0.70 10.17 27.77
N LYS A 67 1.92 9.94 27.27
CA LYS A 67 2.97 9.19 27.97
C LYS A 67 2.56 7.76 28.34
N LYS A 68 1.70 7.15 27.53
CA LYS A 68 1.21 5.78 27.76
C LYS A 68 1.81 4.81 26.75
N VAL A 69 2.02 3.58 27.20
CA VAL A 69 2.57 2.49 26.37
C VAL A 69 1.49 1.84 25.50
N THR A 70 0.24 1.85 25.94
CA THR A 70 -0.88 1.23 25.22
C THR A 70 -1.12 1.82 23.82
N PRO A 71 -1.13 3.16 23.63
CA PRO A 71 -1.25 3.73 22.28
C PRO A 71 -0.07 3.33 21.38
N LEU A 72 1.15 3.21 21.94
CA LEU A 72 2.31 2.77 21.15
C LEU A 72 2.16 1.32 20.67
N PHE A 73 1.62 0.44 21.52
CA PHE A 73 1.33 -0.93 21.12
C PHE A 73 0.32 -0.96 19.97
N LEU A 74 -0.75 -0.16 20.05
CA LEU A 74 -1.73 -0.05 18.97
C LEU A 74 -1.11 0.49 17.67
N ALA A 75 -0.26 1.52 17.75
CA ALA A 75 0.47 2.02 16.60
C ALA A 75 1.29 0.92 15.90
N ASN A 76 2.02 0.12 16.68
CA ASN A 76 2.80 -1.01 16.15
C ASN A 76 1.91 -2.06 15.49
N VAL A 77 0.75 -2.37 16.07
CA VAL A 77 -0.21 -3.31 15.45
C VAL A 77 -0.67 -2.78 14.09
N PHE A 78 -1.04 -1.50 14.00
CA PHE A 78 -1.43 -0.90 12.73
C PHE A 78 -0.29 -0.89 11.70
N PHE A 79 0.96 -0.63 12.11
CA PHE A 79 2.11 -0.73 11.21
C PHE A 79 2.35 -2.15 10.70
N VAL A 80 2.22 -3.16 11.55
CA VAL A 80 2.37 -4.56 11.14
C VAL A 80 1.29 -4.93 10.12
N ILE A 81 0.03 -4.54 10.37
CA ILE A 81 -1.07 -4.79 9.43
C ILE A 81 -0.83 -4.05 8.11
N ALA A 82 -0.43 -2.77 8.16
CA ALA A 82 -0.09 -1.99 6.97
C ALA A 82 1.07 -2.60 6.19
N GLY A 83 2.10 -3.13 6.86
CA GLY A 83 3.23 -3.80 6.23
C GLY A 83 2.84 -5.11 5.54
N ILE A 84 1.97 -5.91 6.16
CA ILE A 84 1.43 -7.13 5.56
C ILE A 84 0.57 -6.78 4.33
N GLU A 85 -0.30 -5.79 4.46
CA GLU A 85 -1.15 -5.33 3.36
C GLU A 85 -0.32 -4.80 2.19
N LEU A 86 0.72 -4.01 2.45
CA LEU A 86 1.64 -3.52 1.41
C LEU A 86 2.40 -4.66 0.72
N ALA A 87 2.81 -5.69 1.47
CA ALA A 87 3.44 -6.86 0.88
C ALA A 87 2.49 -7.61 -0.07
N LEU A 88 1.21 -7.72 0.29
CA LEU A 88 0.18 -8.27 -0.60
C LEU A 88 -0.02 -7.39 -1.84
N LEU A 89 -0.02 -6.07 -1.66
CA LEU A 89 -0.15 -5.08 -2.74
C LEU A 89 1.03 -5.18 -3.73
N LEU A 90 2.25 -5.41 -3.24
CA LEU A 90 3.45 -5.64 -4.07
C LEU A 90 3.45 -7.00 -4.76
N LEU A 91 2.82 -8.02 -4.18
CA LEU A 91 2.68 -9.34 -4.80
C LEU A 91 1.61 -9.38 -5.90
N ALA A 92 0.59 -8.53 -5.82
CA ALA A 92 -0.50 -8.49 -6.81
C ALA A 92 -0.02 -8.25 -8.26
N PRO A 93 0.89 -7.29 -8.55
CA PRO A 93 1.51 -7.14 -9.87
C PRO A 93 2.25 -8.39 -10.35
N ALA A 94 2.95 -9.10 -9.45
CA ALA A 94 3.65 -10.33 -9.82
C ALA A 94 2.66 -11.44 -10.19
N VAL A 95 1.56 -11.57 -9.44
CA VAL A 95 0.47 -12.53 -9.74
C VAL A 95 -0.25 -12.17 -11.04
N MET A 96 -0.52 -10.87 -11.27
CA MET A 96 -1.12 -10.39 -12.52
C MET A 96 -0.20 -10.61 -13.72
N LEU A 97 1.11 -10.39 -13.57
CA LEU A 97 2.10 -10.65 -14.60
C LEU A 97 2.16 -12.14 -14.94
N ILE A 98 2.12 -13.02 -13.93
CA ILE A 98 2.02 -14.47 -14.14
C ILE A 98 0.73 -14.82 -14.90
N ALA A 99 -0.42 -14.27 -14.50
CA ALA A 99 -1.69 -14.51 -15.17
C ALA A 99 -1.67 -14.00 -16.63
N LEU A 100 -1.05 -12.86 -16.89
CA LEU A 100 -0.87 -12.31 -18.23
C LEU A 100 0.06 -13.20 -19.08
N ILE A 101 1.19 -13.65 -18.54
CA ILE A 101 2.11 -14.59 -19.20
C ILE A 101 1.38 -15.89 -19.53
N LEU A 102 0.61 -16.45 -18.58
CA LEU A 102 -0.17 -17.65 -18.80
C LEU A 102 -1.24 -17.46 -19.89
N ASN A 103 -1.92 -16.31 -19.92
CA ASN A 103 -2.86 -15.97 -20.98
C ASN A 103 -2.18 -15.78 -22.35
N LEU A 104 -1.00 -15.18 -22.39
CA LEU A 104 -0.19 -15.04 -23.62
C LEU A 104 0.29 -16.40 -24.14
N ILE A 105 0.65 -17.32 -23.25
CA ILE A 105 1.00 -18.70 -23.61
C ILE A 105 -0.24 -19.49 -24.06
N ALA A 106 -1.39 -19.29 -23.41
CA ALA A 106 -2.64 -19.98 -23.72
C ALA A 106 -3.33 -19.45 -24.99
N ALA A 107 -3.08 -18.18 -25.36
CA ALA A 107 -3.48 -17.59 -26.62
C ALA A 107 -2.69 -18.25 -27.76
N ARG A 108 -3.22 -19.38 -28.26
CA ARG A 108 -2.69 -20.04 -29.47
C ARG A 108 -2.58 -18.99 -30.59
N PRO A 109 -1.49 -18.99 -31.39
CA PRO A 109 -1.40 -18.10 -32.54
C PRO A 109 -2.64 -18.31 -33.42
N PRO A 110 -3.20 -17.23 -34.00
CA PRO A 110 -4.36 -17.35 -34.87
C PRO A 110 -4.04 -18.40 -35.93
N ARG A 111 -4.86 -19.45 -36.05
CA ARG A 111 -4.77 -20.38 -37.18
C ARG A 111 -4.89 -19.52 -38.43
N ILE A 112 -3.77 -19.33 -39.12
CA ILE A 112 -3.76 -18.78 -40.47
C ILE A 112 -4.67 -19.72 -41.27
N LYS A 113 -5.88 -19.25 -41.58
CA LYS A 113 -6.75 -19.94 -42.53
C LYS A 113 -6.07 -19.75 -43.88
N THR A 114 -5.29 -20.75 -44.30
CA THR A 114 -4.90 -20.90 -45.69
C THR A 114 -6.19 -21.10 -46.48
N VAL A 115 -6.53 -20.08 -47.27
CA VAL A 115 -7.53 -20.16 -48.35
C VAL A 115 -6.97 -21.02 -49.47
#